data_AF-A0AAV5TH30-F1
#
_entry.id   AF-A0AAV5TH30-F1
#
_cell.length_a   1.000
_cell.length_b   1.000
_cell.length_c   1.000
_cell.angle_alpha   90.00
_cell.angle_beta   90.00
_cell.angle_gamma   90.00
#
_symmetry.space_group_name_H-M   'P 1'
#
loop_
_entity.id
_entity.type
_entity.pdbx_description
1 polymer ?
#
loop_
_entity_poly.entity_id
_entity_poly.type
_entity_poly.pdbx_seq_one_letter_code
_entity_poly.pdbx_strand_id
1 'polypeptide(L)'
;SLEALTTLAAAAPPMFLGRRKGGFTSHIIENRYFFNHQFVKEDSNVNIIYLSGEQTGSVAFIVGEMQPPVYYAAQLKADLYSLEHRFYGGSHPTEDTSVENLKYLSSRQAIEDIAEFIRHINAQKGGDQKWIVVGGSYAGALSAWSRLKHPELISGSIASSGPVLAQLDFYGYLQTVDKDFKKIGGLCYDQMNINFTDSLNEMNGIEYEGDIGLRLWFYQTCAEFGYFQSSNRGSNVFGQTQSSK
;
A
#
# COMPACT_ATOMS: atom_id res chain seq x y z
N SER A 1 -2.78 26.86 3.61
CA SER A 1 -2.81 27.71 2.40
C SER A 1 -2.04 27.00 1.29
N LEU A 2 -2.21 27.41 0.03
CA LEU A 2 -1.45 26.88 -1.10
C LEU A 2 0.08 26.99 -0.86
N GLU A 3 0.54 28.02 -0.15
CA GLU A 3 1.93 28.21 0.26
C GLU A 3 2.47 27.11 1.20
N ALA A 4 1.66 26.59 2.13
CA ALA A 4 2.08 25.47 2.98
C ALA A 4 2.31 24.19 2.15
N LEU A 5 1.52 23.99 1.09
CA LEU A 5 1.64 22.87 0.17
C LEU A 5 2.86 22.98 -0.74
N THR A 6 3.21 24.18 -1.22
CA THR A 6 4.44 24.41 -2.00
C THR A 6 5.70 24.19 -1.16
N THR A 7 5.66 24.55 0.14
CA THR A 7 6.79 24.35 1.04
C THR A 7 7.01 22.87 1.38
N LEU A 8 5.92 22.10 1.54
CA LEU A 8 5.95 20.63 1.69
C LEU A 8 6.44 19.90 0.43
N ALA A 9 6.23 20.47 -0.76
CA ALA A 9 6.69 19.91 -2.03
C ALA A 9 8.17 20.18 -2.33
N ALA A 10 8.78 21.19 -1.70
CA ALA A 10 10.17 21.60 -1.95
C ALA A 10 11.20 20.96 -1.00
N ALA A 11 10.79 20.43 0.15
CA ALA A 11 11.66 19.70 1.06
C ALA A 11 11.74 18.22 0.66
N ALA A 12 12.93 17.61 0.79
CA ALA A 12 13.05 16.17 0.65
C ALA A 12 12.11 15.49 1.66
N PRO A 13 11.25 14.56 1.22
CA PRO A 13 10.32 13.89 2.12
C PRO A 13 11.07 13.10 3.20
N PRO A 14 10.56 13.09 4.45
CA PRO A 14 11.24 12.44 5.55
C PRO A 14 11.34 10.93 5.34
N MET A 15 12.43 10.38 5.88
CA MET A 15 12.70 8.95 5.92
C MET A 15 12.66 8.48 7.38
N PHE A 16 12.21 7.25 7.61
CA PHE A 16 12.39 6.58 8.90
C PHE A 16 13.07 5.23 8.72
N LEU A 17 13.73 4.76 9.78
CA LEU A 17 14.40 3.46 9.78
C LEU A 17 13.40 2.35 10.14
N GLY A 18 13.14 1.45 9.19
CA GLY A 18 12.44 0.18 9.41
C GLY A 18 13.26 -0.80 10.26
N ARG A 19 12.60 -1.85 10.78
CA ARG A 19 13.12 -2.72 11.87
C ARG A 19 14.49 -3.35 11.60
N ARG A 20 15.31 -3.41 12.68
CA ARG A 20 16.56 -4.20 12.83
C ARG A 20 16.39 -5.59 13.51
N LYS A 21 15.21 -5.97 14.03
CA LYS A 21 15.10 -7.09 14.98
C LYS A 21 13.89 -8.00 14.72
N GLY A 22 14.17 -9.27 14.36
CA GLY A 22 13.19 -10.36 14.23
C GLY A 22 12.73 -10.70 12.80
N GLY A 23 13.15 -9.92 11.80
CA GLY A 23 12.91 -10.21 10.38
C GLY A 23 14.09 -10.98 9.77
N PHE A 24 13.85 -11.68 8.66
CA PHE A 24 14.79 -12.56 7.95
C PHE A 24 16.05 -11.86 7.35
N THR A 25 16.38 -10.63 7.77
CA THR A 25 17.44 -9.81 7.16
C THR A 25 18.05 -8.83 8.17
N SER A 26 19.35 -8.53 8.01
CA SER A 26 20.10 -7.52 8.77
C SER A 26 20.08 -6.13 8.14
N HIS A 27 19.31 -5.91 7.07
CA HIS A 27 19.33 -4.67 6.29
C HIS A 27 18.41 -3.64 6.94
N ILE A 28 18.95 -2.44 7.20
CA ILE A 28 18.19 -1.30 7.67
C ILE A 28 17.53 -0.67 6.44
N ILE A 29 16.23 -0.46 6.49
CA ILE A 29 15.47 0.12 5.39
C ILE A 29 15.14 1.56 5.75
N GLU A 30 15.48 2.49 4.88
CA GLU A 30 14.96 3.85 4.94
C GLU A 30 13.66 3.88 4.12
N ASN A 31 12.53 4.09 4.80
CA ASN A 31 11.22 4.20 4.15
C ASN A 31 10.77 5.65 4.13
N ARG A 32 10.30 6.09 2.97
CA ARG A 32 9.81 7.44 2.73
C ARG A 32 8.37 7.58 3.19
N TYR A 33 8.04 8.72 3.78
CA TYR A 33 6.66 9.06 4.11
C TYR A 33 6.39 10.55 3.92
N PHE A 34 5.11 10.90 3.92
CA PHE A 34 4.61 12.27 3.83
C PHE A 34 3.62 12.50 4.97
N PHE A 35 3.40 13.75 5.33
CA PHE A 35 2.49 14.11 6.42
C PHE A 35 1.68 15.36 6.08
N ASN A 36 0.53 15.49 6.73
CA ASN A 36 -0.34 16.65 6.67
C ASN A 36 -0.96 16.90 8.05
N HIS A 37 -0.35 17.82 8.78
CA HIS A 37 -0.78 18.22 10.12
C HIS A 37 -1.91 19.28 10.12
N GLN A 38 -2.51 19.60 8.97
CA GLN A 38 -3.51 20.67 8.89
C GLN A 38 -4.78 20.40 9.71
N PHE A 39 -5.13 19.13 9.92
CA PHE A 39 -6.42 18.73 10.49
C PHE A 39 -6.34 18.36 11.98
N VAL A 40 -5.15 18.04 12.47
CA VAL A 40 -4.95 17.61 13.85
C VAL A 40 -5.15 18.78 14.82
N LYS A 41 -5.77 18.50 15.96
CA LYS A 41 -5.87 19.44 17.09
C LYS A 41 -4.94 19.00 18.22
N GLU A 42 -4.55 19.93 19.09
CA GLU A 42 -3.63 19.67 20.20
C GLU A 42 -4.08 18.54 21.14
N ASP A 43 -5.39 18.36 21.32
CA ASP A 43 -6.00 17.35 22.16
C ASP A 43 -6.29 16.02 21.45
N SER A 44 -6.02 15.93 20.15
CA SER A 44 -6.28 14.73 19.35
C SER A 44 -5.15 13.71 19.44
N ASN A 45 -5.51 12.48 19.75
CA ASN A 45 -4.63 11.32 19.69
C ASN A 45 -4.91 10.42 18.47
N VAL A 46 -5.69 10.91 17.49
CA VAL A 46 -6.09 10.14 16.32
C VAL A 46 -5.13 10.41 15.17
N ASN A 47 -4.68 9.33 14.53
CA ASN A 47 -3.75 9.36 13.41
C ASN A 47 -4.30 8.47 12.29
N ILE A 48 -4.19 8.94 11.05
CA ILE A 48 -4.56 8.20 9.85
C ILE A 48 -3.31 8.02 9.02
N ILE A 49 -3.09 6.80 8.54
CA ILE A 49 -2.02 6.48 7.60
C ILE A 49 -2.62 5.92 6.30
N TYR A 50 -2.35 6.60 5.20
CA TYR A 50 -2.62 6.11 3.86
C TYR A 50 -1.43 5.31 3.33
N LEU A 51 -1.67 4.11 2.81
CA LEU A 51 -0.64 3.28 2.20
C LEU A 51 -0.60 3.57 0.69
N SER A 52 0.56 4.01 0.18
CA SER A 52 0.68 4.38 -1.23
C SER A 52 0.48 3.20 -2.19
N GLY A 53 0.75 1.96 -1.75
CA GLY A 53 0.64 0.78 -2.60
C GLY A 53 1.82 0.63 -3.55
N GLU A 54 1.57 0.03 -4.70
CA GLU A 54 2.56 -0.40 -5.71
C GLU A 54 3.05 0.75 -6.59
N GLN A 55 3.33 1.90 -5.96
CA GLN A 55 3.64 3.13 -6.68
C GLN A 55 4.47 4.10 -5.83
N THR A 56 5.08 5.07 -6.51
CA THR A 56 5.78 6.19 -5.88
C THR A 56 4.82 6.98 -4.98
N GLY A 57 5.20 7.11 -3.71
CA GLY A 57 4.53 7.92 -2.72
C GLY A 57 4.56 9.39 -3.10
N SER A 58 3.48 10.09 -2.78
CA SER A 58 3.29 11.49 -3.14
C SER A 58 2.44 12.20 -2.11
N VAL A 59 2.72 13.49 -1.91
CA VAL A 59 1.87 14.38 -1.10
C VAL A 59 0.43 14.44 -1.64
N ALA A 60 0.24 14.16 -2.93
CA ALA A 60 -1.07 14.15 -3.60
C ALA A 60 -2.10 13.20 -2.94
N PHE A 61 -1.66 12.16 -2.24
CA PHE A 61 -2.56 11.23 -1.55
C PHE A 61 -3.16 11.79 -0.25
N ILE A 62 -2.55 12.85 0.30
CA ILE A 62 -2.91 13.42 1.60
C ILE A 62 -3.25 14.92 1.50
N VAL A 63 -3.53 15.39 0.29
CA VAL A 63 -3.94 16.78 0.02
C VAL A 63 -5.11 16.79 -0.98
N GLY A 64 -5.91 17.85 -0.92
CA GLY A 64 -7.12 17.98 -1.75
C GLY A 64 -8.35 17.39 -1.07
N GLU A 65 -9.39 18.20 -0.94
CA GLU A 65 -10.58 17.89 -0.13
C GLU A 65 -11.39 16.67 -0.62
N MET A 66 -11.23 16.30 -1.89
CA MET A 66 -11.91 15.13 -2.48
C MET A 66 -11.19 13.81 -2.21
N GLN A 67 -9.99 13.83 -1.63
CA GLN A 67 -9.29 12.59 -1.28
C GLN A 67 -9.92 11.98 -0.02
N PRO A 68 -10.35 10.70 -0.04
CA PRO A 68 -10.99 10.09 1.13
C PRO A 68 -10.18 10.17 2.44
N PRO A 69 -8.84 9.93 2.45
CA PRO A 69 -8.03 10.09 3.66
C PRO A 69 -8.07 11.50 4.25
N VAL A 70 -8.09 12.52 3.38
CA VAL A 70 -8.17 13.94 3.76
C VAL A 70 -9.54 14.25 4.37
N TYR A 71 -10.62 13.75 3.76
CA TYR A 71 -11.96 13.88 4.30
C TYR A 71 -12.05 13.28 5.72
N TYR A 72 -11.55 12.06 5.93
CA TYR A 72 -11.58 11.43 7.26
C TYR A 72 -10.72 12.16 8.28
N ALA A 73 -9.54 12.64 7.90
CA ALA A 73 -8.67 13.41 8.78
C ALA A 73 -9.36 14.70 9.27
N ALA A 74 -10.04 15.41 8.37
CA ALA A 74 -10.80 16.60 8.70
C ALA A 74 -11.98 16.33 9.65
N GLN A 75 -12.68 15.20 9.49
CA GLN A 75 -13.80 14.81 10.37
C GLN A 75 -13.30 14.39 11.76
N LEU A 76 -12.27 13.56 11.82
CA LEU A 76 -11.73 12.98 13.05
C LEU A 76 -10.76 13.90 13.79
N LYS A 77 -10.43 15.08 13.22
CA LYS A 77 -9.37 15.96 13.71
C LYS A 77 -8.06 15.21 13.89
N ALA A 78 -7.78 14.34 12.93
CA ALA A 78 -6.67 13.40 12.98
C ALA A 78 -5.43 13.97 12.30
N ASP A 79 -4.28 13.52 12.76
CA ASP A 79 -3.06 13.66 11.99
C ASP A 79 -3.09 12.74 10.77
N LEU A 80 -2.50 13.15 9.65
CA LEU A 80 -2.57 12.41 8.40
C LEU A 80 -1.18 12.15 7.83
N TYR A 81 -0.92 10.89 7.52
CA TYR A 81 0.34 10.43 6.94
C TYR A 81 0.09 9.64 5.66
N SER A 82 1.07 9.64 4.76
CA SER A 82 1.17 8.69 3.65
C SER A 82 2.47 7.94 3.76
N LEU A 83 2.43 6.61 3.73
CA LEU A 83 3.62 5.77 3.79
C LEU A 83 3.87 5.13 2.42
N GLU A 84 5.07 5.33 1.91
CA GLU A 84 5.53 4.68 0.68
C GLU A 84 5.91 3.23 0.98
N HIS A 85 5.58 2.35 0.04
CA HIS A 85 5.86 0.93 0.17
C HIS A 85 7.33 0.64 -0.17
N ARG A 86 7.96 -0.29 0.55
CA ARG A 86 9.31 -0.80 0.22
C ARG A 86 9.41 -1.20 -1.25
N PHE A 87 10.59 -0.99 -1.85
CA PHE A 87 10.90 -1.15 -3.27
C PHE A 87 10.25 -0.16 -4.24
N TYR A 88 9.27 0.65 -3.81
CA TYR A 88 8.64 1.64 -4.67
C TYR A 88 9.14 3.05 -4.38
N GLY A 89 9.14 3.89 -5.41
CA GLY A 89 9.47 5.29 -5.30
C GLY A 89 10.91 5.55 -4.88
N GLY A 90 11.13 5.95 -3.62
CA GLY A 90 12.45 6.23 -3.05
C GLY A 90 12.76 5.34 -1.85
N SER A 91 11.92 4.35 -1.56
CA SER A 91 12.03 3.46 -0.41
C SER A 91 12.71 2.16 -0.82
N HIS A 92 14.05 2.16 -0.91
CA HIS A 92 14.82 1.05 -1.47
C HIS A 92 15.66 0.33 -0.40
N PRO A 93 15.37 -0.94 -0.09
CA PRO A 93 16.13 -1.68 0.92
C PRO A 93 17.43 -2.31 0.41
N THR A 94 17.63 -2.30 -0.92
CA THR A 94 18.77 -2.92 -1.63
C THR A 94 19.24 -2.02 -2.76
N GLU A 95 20.47 -2.24 -3.24
CA GLU A 95 21.08 -1.46 -4.32
C GLU A 95 20.34 -1.59 -5.66
N ASP A 96 19.70 -2.74 -5.91
CA ASP A 96 18.93 -3.01 -7.13
C ASP A 96 17.68 -3.87 -6.87
N THR A 97 16.94 -4.17 -7.93
CA THR A 97 15.77 -5.06 -7.94
C THR A 97 16.06 -6.43 -8.57
N SER A 98 17.31 -6.91 -8.50
CA SER A 98 17.66 -8.25 -8.95
C SER A 98 16.83 -9.31 -8.23
N VAL A 99 16.63 -10.48 -8.85
CA VAL A 99 15.81 -11.57 -8.29
C VAL A 99 16.29 -11.98 -6.89
N GLU A 100 17.60 -11.91 -6.64
CA GLU A 100 18.18 -12.19 -5.32
C GLU A 100 17.74 -11.18 -4.25
N ASN A 101 17.58 -9.91 -4.63
CA ASN A 101 17.16 -8.82 -3.73
C ASN A 101 15.64 -8.76 -3.55
N LEU A 102 14.86 -9.18 -4.56
CA LEU A 102 13.41 -9.21 -4.49
C LEU A 102 12.85 -10.16 -3.42
N LYS A 103 13.65 -11.06 -2.84
CA LYS A 103 13.25 -11.86 -1.66
C LYS A 103 12.81 -11.00 -0.46
N TYR A 104 13.20 -9.72 -0.42
CA TYR A 104 12.78 -8.77 0.62
C TYR A 104 11.52 -7.97 0.26
N LEU A 105 11.05 -8.06 -0.98
CA LEU A 105 9.75 -7.54 -1.41
C LEU A 105 8.70 -8.55 -0.98
N SER A 106 8.13 -8.34 0.21
CA SER A 106 6.98 -9.12 0.65
C SER A 106 5.97 -8.31 1.44
N SER A 107 4.70 -8.69 1.36
CA SER A 107 3.60 -8.12 2.15
C SER A 107 3.81 -8.31 3.64
N ARG A 108 4.37 -9.45 4.06
CA ARG A 108 4.73 -9.71 5.47
C ARG A 108 5.69 -8.65 5.98
N GLN A 109 6.70 -8.32 5.19
CA GLN A 109 7.68 -7.33 5.60
C GLN A 109 7.12 -5.89 5.50
N ALA A 110 6.27 -5.60 4.51
CA ALA A 110 5.57 -4.32 4.42
C ALA A 110 4.63 -4.08 5.62
N ILE A 111 3.97 -5.12 6.14
CA ILE A 111 3.17 -5.05 7.37
C ILE A 111 4.03 -4.64 8.56
N GLU A 112 5.25 -5.18 8.68
CA GLU A 112 6.17 -4.80 9.75
C GLU A 112 6.71 -3.37 9.57
N ASP A 113 6.91 -2.89 8.33
CA ASP A 113 7.27 -1.47 8.09
C ASP A 113 6.17 -0.53 8.57
N ILE A 114 4.90 -0.87 8.32
CA ILE A 114 3.74 -0.11 8.81
C ILE A 114 3.74 -0.08 10.34
N ALA A 115 4.00 -1.22 10.98
CA ALA A 115 4.05 -1.30 12.44
C ALA A 115 5.21 -0.49 13.04
N GLU A 116 6.39 -0.52 12.41
CA GLU A 116 7.54 0.29 12.82
C GLU A 116 7.32 1.78 12.59
N PHE A 117 6.69 2.17 11.49
CA PHE A 117 6.30 3.57 11.27
C PHE A 117 5.42 4.07 12.41
N ILE A 118 4.38 3.31 12.77
CA ILE A 118 3.49 3.66 13.89
C ILE A 118 4.27 3.78 15.20
N ARG A 119 5.16 2.83 15.50
CA ARG A 119 6.02 2.88 16.70
C ARG A 119 6.93 4.11 16.70
N HIS A 120 7.52 4.43 15.55
CA HIS A 120 8.39 5.59 15.37
C HIS A 120 7.66 6.90 15.67
N ILE A 121 6.47 7.10 15.09
CA ILE A 121 5.66 8.29 15.34
C ILE A 121 5.15 8.35 16.78
N ASN A 122 4.70 7.21 17.34
CA ASN A 122 4.24 7.15 18.74
C ASN A 122 5.36 7.52 19.72
N ALA A 123 6.60 7.15 19.45
CA ALA A 123 7.74 7.52 20.29
C ALA A 123 7.99 9.04 20.32
N GLN A 124 7.63 9.75 19.26
CA GLN A 124 7.74 11.21 19.18
C GLN A 124 6.56 11.92 19.85
N LYS A 125 5.34 11.41 19.65
CA LYS A 125 4.11 12.05 20.14
C LYS A 125 3.82 11.73 21.61
N GLY A 126 4.24 10.54 22.08
CA GLY A 126 3.88 10.03 23.40
C GLY A 126 2.37 9.78 23.56
N GLY A 127 1.96 9.38 24.77
CA GLY A 127 0.56 9.12 25.10
C GLY A 127 -0.05 7.90 24.38
N ASP A 128 -1.36 7.72 24.57
CA ASP A 128 -2.13 6.63 23.95
C ASP A 128 -2.65 7.07 22.58
N GLN A 129 -1.87 6.82 21.53
CA GLN A 129 -2.20 7.17 20.14
C GLN A 129 -3.10 6.11 19.48
N LYS A 130 -4.12 6.55 18.73
CA LYS A 130 -5.04 5.69 17.97
C LYS A 130 -4.76 5.82 16.47
N TRP A 131 -4.70 4.68 15.79
CA TRP A 131 -4.30 4.62 14.37
C TRP A 131 -5.38 4.01 13.49
N ILE A 132 -5.67 4.65 12.36
CA ILE A 132 -6.49 4.09 11.29
C ILE A 132 -5.62 3.92 10.05
N VAL A 133 -5.52 2.70 9.54
CA VAL A 133 -4.80 2.40 8.30
C VAL A 133 -5.78 2.43 7.12
N VAL A 134 -5.39 3.05 6.02
CA VAL A 134 -6.24 3.22 4.83
C VAL A 134 -5.46 2.81 3.59
N GLY A 135 -6.09 2.04 2.71
CA GLY A 135 -5.47 1.68 1.43
C GLY A 135 -6.49 1.18 0.40
N GLY A 136 -6.08 1.23 -0.88
CA GLY A 136 -6.84 0.73 -2.02
C GLY A 136 -6.15 -0.45 -2.70
N SER A 137 -6.89 -1.36 -3.34
CA SER A 137 -6.29 -2.51 -4.04
C SER A 137 -5.37 -3.34 -3.12
N TYR A 138 -4.14 -3.69 -3.52
CA TYR A 138 -3.14 -4.32 -2.65
C TYR A 138 -2.90 -3.55 -1.35
N ALA A 139 -2.79 -2.22 -1.40
CA ALA A 139 -2.71 -1.39 -0.18
C ALA A 139 -3.95 -1.54 0.70
N GLY A 140 -5.12 -1.84 0.13
CA GLY A 140 -6.32 -2.22 0.86
C GLY A 140 -6.17 -3.57 1.57
N ALA A 141 -5.58 -4.56 0.90
CA ALA A 141 -5.26 -5.84 1.52
C ALA A 141 -4.24 -5.67 2.67
N LEU A 142 -3.16 -4.92 2.45
CA LEU A 142 -2.19 -4.55 3.48
C LEU A 142 -2.85 -3.85 4.66
N SER A 143 -3.75 -2.88 4.43
CA SER A 143 -4.49 -2.18 5.48
C SER A 143 -5.23 -3.17 6.39
N ALA A 144 -5.95 -4.13 5.81
CA ALA A 144 -6.67 -5.16 6.57
C ALA A 144 -5.71 -6.12 7.30
N TRP A 145 -4.67 -6.59 6.62
CA TRP A 145 -3.70 -7.54 7.19
C TRP A 145 -2.87 -6.92 8.30
N SER A 146 -2.47 -5.66 8.18
CA SER A 146 -1.74 -4.93 9.23
C SER A 146 -2.58 -4.82 10.49
N ARG A 147 -3.88 -4.48 10.38
CA ARG A 147 -4.77 -4.48 11.54
C ARG A 147 -4.90 -5.87 12.16
N LEU A 148 -4.99 -6.91 11.34
CA LEU A 148 -5.09 -8.29 11.84
C LEU A 148 -3.80 -8.72 12.57
N LYS A 149 -2.63 -8.30 12.09
CA LYS A 149 -1.32 -8.69 12.64
C LYS A 149 -0.86 -7.84 13.82
N HIS A 150 -1.22 -6.56 13.82
CA HIS A 150 -0.85 -5.60 14.86
C HIS A 150 -2.08 -4.91 15.48
N PRO A 151 -3.03 -5.67 16.08
CA PRO A 151 -4.21 -5.10 16.72
C PRO A 151 -3.86 -4.24 17.95
N GLU A 152 -2.66 -4.42 18.53
CA GLU A 152 -2.12 -3.61 19.62
C GLU A 152 -1.70 -2.20 19.18
N LEU A 153 -1.44 -2.00 17.89
CA LEU A 153 -1.04 -0.70 17.32
C LEU A 153 -2.17 -0.02 16.56
N ILE A 154 -2.99 -0.78 15.84
CA ILE A 154 -3.93 -0.25 14.85
C ILE A 154 -5.35 -0.33 15.38
N SER A 155 -6.01 0.83 15.54
CA SER A 155 -7.38 1.01 16.05
C SER A 155 -8.47 0.86 14.99
N GLY A 156 -8.16 0.94 13.70
CA GLY A 156 -9.07 0.58 12.61
C GLY A 156 -8.39 0.42 11.27
N SER A 157 -9.08 -0.19 10.31
CA SER A 157 -8.61 -0.33 8.92
C SER A 157 -9.72 -0.04 7.93
N ILE A 158 -9.42 0.75 6.90
CA ILE A 158 -10.26 0.95 5.71
C ILE A 158 -9.55 0.29 4.54
N ALA A 159 -10.13 -0.79 4.03
CA ALA A 159 -9.59 -1.64 2.97
C ALA A 159 -10.45 -1.51 1.70
N SER A 160 -10.21 -0.47 0.92
CA SER A 160 -11.00 -0.19 -0.29
C SER A 160 -10.61 -1.14 -1.43
N SER A 161 -11.55 -1.91 -1.96
CA SER A 161 -11.31 -2.88 -3.03
C SER A 161 -10.12 -3.82 -2.77
N GLY A 162 -9.83 -4.12 -1.50
CA GLY A 162 -8.68 -4.92 -1.10
C GLY A 162 -8.94 -6.41 -1.29
N PRO A 163 -8.15 -7.12 -2.12
CA PRO A 163 -8.25 -8.57 -2.25
C PRO A 163 -7.66 -9.26 -1.01
N VAL A 164 -8.39 -9.25 0.11
CA VAL A 164 -7.92 -9.76 1.41
C VAL A 164 -7.76 -11.29 1.44
N LEU A 165 -8.34 -12.00 0.47
CA LEU A 165 -8.20 -13.44 0.29
C LEU A 165 -7.20 -13.72 -0.84
N ALA A 166 -6.06 -14.32 -0.48
CA ALA A 166 -5.13 -14.87 -1.45
C ALA A 166 -5.69 -16.20 -1.97
N GLN A 167 -5.95 -16.28 -3.27
CA GLN A 167 -6.40 -17.48 -3.95
C GLN A 167 -5.46 -17.73 -5.13
N LEU A 168 -5.02 -18.97 -5.31
CA LEU A 168 -4.23 -19.37 -6.47
C LEU A 168 -5.14 -19.45 -7.71
N ASP A 169 -4.65 -18.99 -8.86
CA ASP A 169 -5.28 -19.11 -10.19
C ASP A 169 -6.66 -18.44 -10.31
N PHE A 170 -6.72 -17.12 -10.06
CA PHE A 170 -7.96 -16.36 -10.19
C PHE A 170 -8.34 -15.96 -11.63
N TYR A 171 -8.68 -16.94 -12.46
CA TYR A 171 -9.25 -16.69 -13.80
C TYR A 171 -10.55 -15.87 -13.77
N GLY A 172 -11.24 -15.81 -12.62
CA GLY A 172 -12.49 -15.08 -12.44
C GLY A 172 -12.37 -13.56 -12.67
N TYR A 173 -11.20 -12.95 -12.44
CA TYR A 173 -10.95 -11.55 -12.75
C TYR A 173 -11.06 -11.31 -14.25
N LEU A 174 -10.24 -12.02 -15.03
CA LEU A 174 -10.20 -11.88 -16.48
C LEU A 174 -11.53 -12.25 -17.13
N GLN A 175 -12.26 -13.23 -16.57
CA GLN A 175 -13.62 -13.55 -17.02
C GLN A 175 -14.63 -12.43 -16.75
N THR A 176 -14.47 -11.68 -15.66
CA THR A 176 -15.34 -10.54 -15.34
C THR A 176 -15.02 -9.36 -16.25
N VAL A 177 -13.73 -9.07 -16.42
CA VAL A 177 -13.23 -8.05 -17.37
C VAL A 177 -13.75 -8.35 -18.77
N ASP A 178 -13.53 -9.56 -19.30
CA ASP A 178 -14.02 -9.96 -20.62
C ASP A 178 -15.55 -9.83 -20.73
N LYS A 179 -16.31 -10.22 -19.70
CA LYS A 179 -17.77 -10.04 -19.69
C LYS A 179 -18.19 -8.57 -19.74
N ASP A 180 -17.50 -7.69 -19.04
CA ASP A 180 -17.84 -6.26 -19.01
C ASP A 180 -17.44 -5.56 -20.32
N PHE A 181 -16.27 -5.88 -20.87
CA PHE A 181 -15.86 -5.39 -22.19
C PHE A 181 -16.78 -5.91 -23.30
N LYS A 182 -17.22 -7.18 -23.25
CA LYS A 182 -18.21 -7.74 -24.18
C LYS A 182 -19.55 -7.03 -24.16
N LYS A 183 -19.97 -6.45 -23.01
CA LYS A 183 -21.22 -5.66 -22.93
C LYS A 183 -21.10 -4.32 -23.66
N ILE A 184 -19.91 -3.73 -23.67
CA ILE A 184 -19.63 -2.45 -24.33
C ILE A 184 -19.42 -2.68 -25.83
N GLY A 185 -18.67 -3.73 -26.19
CA GLY A 185 -18.39 -4.14 -27.57
C GLY A 185 -17.63 -3.09 -28.39
N GLY A 186 -17.55 -3.32 -29.71
CA GLY A 186 -17.00 -2.37 -30.68
C GLY A 186 -15.47 -2.36 -30.79
N LEU A 187 -14.95 -1.38 -31.54
CA LEU A 187 -13.53 -1.26 -31.93
C LEU A 187 -12.56 -1.32 -30.73
N CYS A 188 -12.98 -0.90 -29.53
CA CYS A 188 -12.17 -0.99 -28.31
C CYS A 188 -11.90 -2.44 -27.89
N TYR A 189 -12.89 -3.33 -28.00
CA TYR A 189 -12.72 -4.76 -27.73
C TYR A 189 -11.86 -5.43 -28.81
N ASP A 190 -12.13 -5.10 -30.07
CA ASP A 190 -11.47 -5.72 -31.22
C ASP A 190 -9.99 -5.32 -31.36
N GLN A 191 -9.58 -4.20 -30.76
CA GLN A 191 -8.20 -3.69 -30.79
C GLN A 191 -7.40 -3.96 -29.51
N MET A 192 -7.92 -4.74 -28.56
CA MET A 192 -7.13 -5.19 -27.41
C MET A 192 -6.03 -6.18 -27.84
N ASN A 193 -4.94 -5.64 -28.38
CA ASN A 193 -3.74 -6.40 -28.72
C ASN A 193 -2.70 -6.20 -27.60
N ILE A 194 -2.55 -7.21 -26.75
CA ILE A 194 -1.54 -7.21 -25.68
C ILE A 194 -0.18 -7.46 -26.35
N ASN A 195 0.67 -6.43 -26.44
CA ASN A 195 2.00 -6.59 -27.02
C ASN A 195 2.93 -7.32 -26.03
N PHE A 196 3.05 -8.62 -26.22
CA PHE A 196 3.91 -9.50 -25.41
C PHE A 196 5.37 -9.05 -25.37
N THR A 197 5.87 -8.39 -26.42
CA THR A 197 7.25 -7.92 -26.50
C THR A 197 7.52 -6.79 -25.51
N ASP A 198 6.57 -5.88 -25.32
CA ASP A 198 6.73 -4.75 -24.40
C ASP A 198 6.76 -5.26 -22.94
N SER A 199 5.89 -6.22 -22.61
CA SER A 199 5.89 -6.88 -21.30
C SER A 199 7.19 -7.65 -21.01
N LEU A 200 7.79 -8.29 -22.02
CA LEU A 200 9.08 -8.97 -21.86
C LEU A 200 10.23 -7.99 -21.58
N ASN A 201 10.23 -6.82 -22.22
CA ASN A 201 11.26 -5.80 -21.99
C ASN A 201 11.18 -5.24 -20.57
N GLU A 202 9.96 -5.01 -20.06
CA GLU A 202 9.70 -4.52 -18.71
C GLU A 202 10.11 -5.54 -17.63
N MET A 203 9.85 -6.84 -17.86
CA MET A 203 10.25 -7.92 -16.93
C MET A 203 11.77 -8.16 -16.85
N ASN A 204 12.55 -7.68 -17.82
CA ASN A 204 14.01 -7.82 -17.84
C ASN A 204 14.76 -6.68 -17.12
N GLY A 205 14.09 -5.59 -16.75
CA GLY A 205 14.71 -4.47 -16.04
C GLY A 205 15.06 -4.81 -14.58
N ILE A 206 16.24 -4.39 -14.11
CA ILE A 206 16.69 -4.59 -12.71
C ILE A 206 17.00 -3.28 -11.97
N GLU A 207 17.03 -2.15 -12.68
CA GLU A 207 17.27 -0.82 -12.14
C GLU A 207 16.01 -0.28 -11.42
N TYR A 208 16.15 0.81 -10.67
CA TYR A 208 15.01 1.51 -10.06
C TYR A 208 14.40 2.61 -10.97
N GLU A 209 15.04 2.91 -12.10
CA GLU A 209 14.57 3.88 -13.08
C GLU A 209 13.69 3.22 -14.16
N GLY A 210 12.61 3.90 -14.59
CA GLY A 210 11.64 3.39 -15.57
C GLY A 210 10.37 2.77 -14.96
N ASP A 211 9.49 2.21 -15.80
CA ASP A 211 8.24 1.54 -15.36
C ASP A 211 8.54 0.13 -14.82
N ILE A 212 9.33 0.03 -13.74
CA ILE A 212 9.62 -1.25 -13.07
C ILE A 212 8.50 -1.70 -12.13
N GLY A 213 7.44 -0.87 -11.98
CA GLY A 213 6.32 -1.13 -11.09
C GLY A 213 5.63 -2.46 -11.41
N LEU A 214 5.43 -2.75 -12.71
CA LEU A 214 4.82 -3.99 -13.14
C LEU A 214 5.70 -5.21 -12.83
N ARG A 215 7.03 -5.10 -12.99
CA ARG A 215 7.94 -6.22 -12.69
C ARG A 215 7.97 -6.54 -11.19
N LEU A 216 8.09 -5.51 -10.35
CA LEU A 216 8.03 -5.66 -8.89
C LEU A 216 6.70 -6.30 -8.49
N TRP A 217 5.60 -5.79 -9.03
CA TRP A 217 4.27 -6.32 -8.79
C TRP A 217 4.11 -7.76 -9.29
N PHE A 218 4.65 -8.08 -10.47
CA PHE A 218 4.60 -9.40 -11.06
C PHE A 218 5.36 -10.41 -10.20
N TYR A 219 6.61 -10.09 -9.83
CA TYR A 219 7.39 -10.92 -8.91
C TYR A 219 6.62 -11.15 -7.60
N GLN A 220 6.11 -10.07 -7.00
CA GLN A 220 5.40 -10.14 -5.73
C GLN A 220 4.14 -11.01 -5.83
N THR A 221 3.36 -10.83 -6.89
CA THR A 221 2.17 -11.64 -7.19
C THR A 221 2.54 -13.10 -7.36
N CYS A 222 3.59 -13.42 -8.11
CA CYS A 222 4.03 -14.80 -8.32
C CYS A 222 4.60 -15.44 -7.05
N ALA A 223 5.34 -14.69 -6.25
CA ALA A 223 6.03 -15.21 -5.06
C ALA A 223 5.09 -15.35 -3.85
N GLU A 224 4.08 -14.50 -3.74
CA GLU A 224 3.23 -14.44 -2.54
C GLU A 224 1.78 -14.85 -2.76
N PHE A 225 1.20 -14.58 -3.94
CA PHE A 225 -0.26 -14.52 -4.08
C PHE A 225 -0.84 -15.44 -5.13
N GLY A 226 -0.04 -15.86 -6.11
CA GLY A 226 -0.46 -16.76 -7.20
C GLY A 226 -1.67 -16.26 -8.00
N TYR A 227 -1.84 -14.92 -8.14
CA TYR A 227 -2.92 -14.16 -8.81
C TYR A 227 -4.21 -13.91 -7.97
N PHE A 228 -4.42 -12.65 -7.54
CA PHE A 228 -5.43 -12.23 -6.55
C PHE A 228 -6.91 -12.24 -6.98
N GLN A 229 -7.82 -12.49 -6.02
CA GLN A 229 -9.28 -12.23 -6.09
C GLN A 229 -9.74 -11.02 -5.27
N SER A 230 -10.52 -10.11 -5.84
CA SER A 230 -11.31 -9.11 -5.11
C SER A 230 -12.75 -9.58 -4.84
N SER A 231 -12.97 -10.17 -3.65
CA SER A 231 -14.27 -10.57 -3.07
C SER A 231 -15.07 -11.65 -3.82
N ASN A 232 -15.81 -12.47 -3.07
CA ASN A 232 -16.70 -13.52 -3.59
C ASN A 232 -18.14 -13.01 -3.70
N ARG A 233 -18.82 -13.35 -4.81
CA ARG A 233 -20.29 -13.32 -4.90
C ARG A 233 -20.84 -14.50 -4.09
N GLY A 234 -21.37 -14.21 -2.89
CA GLY A 234 -22.03 -15.16 -2.00
C GLY A 234 -22.46 -14.49 -0.70
N SER A 235 -23.47 -15.02 -0.01
CA SER A 235 -24.09 -14.43 1.19
C SER A 235 -23.07 -14.11 2.29
N ASN A 236 -22.94 -12.84 2.67
CA ASN A 236 -22.09 -12.34 3.73
C ASN A 236 -22.91 -11.69 4.85
N VAL A 237 -22.69 -12.07 6.10
CA VAL A 237 -22.97 -11.23 7.29
C VAL A 237 -22.07 -11.80 8.38
N PHE A 238 -21.14 -11.05 8.96
CA PHE A 238 -20.42 -11.39 10.21
C PHE A 238 -20.32 -12.89 10.62
N GLY A 239 -19.61 -13.73 9.87
CA GLY A 239 -19.18 -15.06 10.36
C GLY A 239 -18.58 -15.97 9.28
N GLN A 240 -17.59 -16.84 9.54
CA GLN A 240 -16.81 -17.09 10.77
C GLN A 240 -15.31 -16.93 10.53
N THR A 241 -14.66 -16.37 11.56
CA THR A 241 -13.23 -16.40 11.84
C THR A 241 -12.67 -17.83 11.92
N GLN A 242 -11.37 -17.95 11.60
CA GLN A 242 -10.58 -19.17 11.47
C GLN A 242 -10.89 -20.33 12.45
N SER A 243 -10.65 -21.56 11.99
CA SER A 243 -10.06 -22.59 12.86
C SER A 243 -8.58 -22.75 12.51
N SER A 244 -7.73 -22.52 13.49
CA SER A 244 -6.32 -22.89 13.47
C SER A 244 -6.15 -24.40 13.31
N LYS A 245 -5.31 -24.82 12.36
CA LYS A 245 -4.33 -25.90 12.51
C LYS A 245 -3.11 -25.59 11.67
#